data_AF-A0A9D8Q6G2-F1
#
_entry.id   AF-A0A9D8Q6G2-F1
#
_cell.length_a   1.000
_cell.length_b   1.000
_cell.length_c   1.000
_cell.angle_alpha   90.00
_cell.angle_beta   90.00
_cell.angle_gamma   90.00
#
_symmetry.space_group_name_H-M   'P 1'
#
loop_
_entity.id
_entity.type
_entity.pdbx_description
1 polymer ?
#
loop_
_entity_poly.entity_id
_entity_poly.type
_entity_poly.pdbx_seq_one_letter_code
_entity_poly.pdbx_strand_id
1 'polypeptide(L)' 'MASRPELILASASPRRLALLNQIGIEPEHLVPAHIDETPEKNELPRKLAQRLADQKAIT' A
#
# COMPACT_ATOMS: atom_id res chain seq x y z
N MET A 1 7.99 -5.03 -26.82
CA MET A 1 8.38 -4.51 -25.48
C MET A 1 7.31 -4.96 -24.52
N ALA A 2 7.66 -5.64 -23.41
CA ALA A 2 6.65 -6.00 -22.42
C ALA A 2 6.10 -4.71 -21.79
N SER A 3 4.79 -4.55 -21.77
CA SER A 3 4.16 -3.45 -21.04
C SER A 3 4.48 -3.62 -19.56
N ARG A 4 4.88 -2.53 -18.90
CA ARG A 4 4.99 -2.50 -17.45
C ARG A 4 3.59 -2.73 -16.88
N PRO A 5 3.42 -3.59 -15.86
CA PRO A 5 2.13 -3.76 -15.22
C PRO A 5 1.68 -2.43 -14.61
N GLU A 6 0.38 -2.19 -14.66
CA GLU A 6 -0.27 -1.06 -14.01
C GLU A 6 -0.07 -1.15 -12.49
N LEU A 7 0.36 -0.03 -11.90
CA LEU A 7 0.62 0.11 -10.47
C LEU A 7 -0.51 0.91 -9.81
N ILE A 8 -1.15 0.25 -8.84
CA ILE A 8 -2.18 0.88 -8.00
C ILE A 8 -1.57 1.15 -6.62
N LEU A 9 -1.72 2.38 -6.11
CA LEU A 9 -1.41 2.71 -4.73
C LEU A 9 -2.66 2.53 -3.86
N ALA A 10 -2.70 1.43 -3.11
CA ALA A 10 -3.74 1.13 -2.12
C ALA A 10 -3.61 1.99 -0.83
N SER A 11 -3.44 3.31 -0.96
CA SER A 11 -3.35 4.24 0.17
C SER A 11 -3.83 5.64 -0.18
N ALA A 12 -4.65 6.21 0.70
CA ALA A 12 -5.04 7.63 0.65
C ALA A 12 -3.96 8.59 1.21
N SER A 13 -2.78 8.10 1.60
CA SER A 13 -1.76 8.93 2.24
C SER A 13 -1.00 9.78 1.22
N PRO A 14 -1.07 11.13 1.28
CA PRO A 14 -0.33 12.01 0.36
C PRO A 14 1.18 11.79 0.45
N ARG A 15 1.66 11.41 1.64
CA ARG A 15 3.08 11.12 1.88
C ARG A 15 3.57 9.88 1.14
N ARG A 16 2.71 8.85 0.98
CA ARG A 16 3.10 7.63 0.24
C ARG A 16 3.20 7.90 -1.26
N LEU A 17 2.27 8.66 -1.81
CA LEU A 17 2.35 9.14 -3.19
C LEU A 17 3.63 9.96 -3.42
N ALA A 18 3.94 10.88 -2.51
CA ALA A 18 5.16 11.68 -2.62
C ALA A 18 6.45 10.83 -2.63
N LEU A 19 6.50 9.74 -1.85
CA LEU A 19 7.64 8.81 -1.86
C LEU A 19 7.79 8.05 -3.18
N LEU A 20 6.68 7.61 -3.79
CA LEU A 20 6.72 6.97 -5.11
C LEU A 20 7.20 7.96 -6.18
N ASN A 21 6.67 9.18 -6.15
CA ASN A 21 7.05 10.23 -7.10
C ASN A 21 8.55 10.59 -6.96
N GLN A 22 9.11 10.59 -5.74
CA GLN A 22 10.54 10.85 -5.51
C GLN A 22 11.45 9.82 -6.19
N ILE A 23 10.98 8.59 -6.39
CA ILE A 23 11.73 7.53 -7.09
C ILE A 23 11.30 7.39 -8.56
N GLY A 24 10.54 8.35 -9.09
CA GLY A 24 10.09 8.36 -10.49
C GLY A 24 9.02 7.32 -10.81
N ILE A 25 8.24 6.91 -9.81
CA ILE A 25 7.11 6.00 -9.98
C ILE A 25 5.83 6.78 -9.75
N GLU A 26 5.01 6.90 -10.79
CA GLU A 26 3.65 7.44 -10.68
C GLU A 26 2.67 6.27 -10.78
N PRO A 27 1.86 6.00 -9.74
CA PRO A 27 0.82 4.99 -9.82
C PRO A 27 -0.32 5.49 -10.71
N GLU A 28 -0.89 4.59 -11.53
CA GLU A 28 -2.02 4.91 -12.41
C GLU A 28 -3.30 5.15 -11.61
N HIS A 29 -3.43 4.51 -10.44
CA HIS A 29 -4.59 4.64 -9.57
C HIS A 29 -4.24 4.85 -8.10
N LEU A 30 -5.04 5.67 -7.42
CA LEU A 30 -5.02 5.88 -5.98
C LEU A 30 -6.30 5.30 -5.38
N VAL A 31 -6.18 4.20 -4.65
CA VAL A 31 -7.33 3.52 -4.02
C VAL A 31 -7.14 3.56 -2.50
N PRO A 32 -7.99 4.26 -1.74
CA PRO A 32 -7.95 4.20 -0.29
C PRO A 32 -8.19 2.77 0.20
N ALA A 33 -7.32 2.26 1.07
CA ALA A 33 -7.56 1.00 1.73
C ALA A 33 -8.67 1.14 2.78
N HIS A 34 -9.68 0.27 2.70
CA HIS A 34 -10.79 0.18 3.65
C HIS A 34 -10.71 -1.13 4.44
N ILE A 35 -9.63 -1.31 5.20
CA ILE A 35 -9.39 -2.50 6.03
C ILE A 35 -9.35 -2.14 7.52
N ASP A 36 -9.56 -3.14 8.37
CA ASP A 36 -9.35 -2.99 9.81
C ASP A 36 -7.84 -3.04 10.13
N GLU A 37 -7.32 -1.92 10.65
CA GLU A 37 -5.91 -1.79 11.04
C GLU A 37 -5.66 -2.14 12.51
N THR A 38 -6.69 -2.59 13.25
CA THR A 38 -6.58 -2.95 14.67
C THR A 38 -5.58 -4.11 14.84
N PRO A 39 -4.59 -3.98 15.73
CA PRO A 39 -3.66 -5.06 16.01
C PRO A 39 -4.36 -6.27 16.63
N GLU A 40 -3.95 -7.47 16.24
CA GLU A 40 -4.39 -8.70 16.89
C GLU A 40 -3.72 -8.87 18.27
N LYS A 41 -4.28 -9.75 19.11
CA LYS A 41 -3.73 -10.03 20.43
C LYS A 41 -2.32 -10.61 20.31
N ASN A 42 -1.35 -9.98 20.99
CA ASN A 42 0.07 -10.34 20.95
C ASN A 42 0.72 -10.24 19.56
N GLU A 43 0.13 -9.47 18.64
CA GLU A 43 0.73 -9.24 17.33
C GLU A 43 1.97 -8.35 17.44
N LEU A 44 3.09 -8.80 16.85
CA LEU A 44 4.30 -8.00 16.83
C LEU A 44 4.17 -6.85 15.83
N PRO A 45 4.72 -5.65 16.11
CA PRO A 45 4.60 -4.50 15.20
C PRO A 45 5.04 -4.77 13.76
N ARG A 46 6.11 -5.57 13.58
CA ARG A 46 6.58 -5.98 12.24
C ARG A 46 5.59 -6.90 11.52
N LYS A 47 4.93 -7.80 12.27
CA LYS A 47 3.92 -8.71 11.71
C LYS A 47 2.66 -7.96 11.31
N LEU A 48 2.20 -7.04 12.17
CA LEU A 48 1.10 -6.13 11.89
C LEU A 48 1.35 -5.36 10.59
N ALA A 49 2.51 -4.71 10.46
CA ALA A 49 2.84 -3.93 9.27
C ALA A 49 2.80 -4.77 7.98
N GLN A 50 3.33 -6.01 8.03
CA GLN A 50 3.30 -6.93 6.89
C GLN A 50 1.88 -7.36 6.55
N ARG A 51 1.11 -7.83 7.55
CA ARG A 51 -0.28 -8.28 7.36
C ARG A 51 -1.14 -7.17 6.75
N LEU A 52 -1.04 -5.95 7.27
CA LEU A 52 -1.79 -4.81 6.74
C LEU A 52 -1.34 -4.44 5.32
N ALA A 53 -0.04 -4.49 5.01
CA ALA A 53 0.42 -4.24 3.64
C ALA A 53 -0.15 -5.27 2.66
N ASP A 54 -0.14 -6.56 3.02
CA ASP A 54 -0.65 -7.63 2.18
C ASP A 54 -2.18 -7.51 2.00
N GLN A 55 -2.92 -7.23 3.07
CA GLN A 55 -4.37 -7.02 3.01
C GLN A 55 -4.73 -5.82 2.13
N LYS A 56 -3.98 -4.72 2.22
CA LYS A 56 -4.16 -3.54 1.37
C LYS A 56 -3.88 -3.84 -0.11
N ALA A 57 -2.96 -4.74 -0.41
CA ALA A 57 -2.59 -5.07 -1.78
C ALA A 57 -3.59 -6.02 -2.49
N ILE A 58 -4.36 -6.80 -1.73
CA ILE A 58 -5.35 -7.75 -2.26
C ILE A 58 -6.72 -7.10 -2.48
N THR A 59 -7.01 -6.02 -1.74
CA THR A 59 -8.31 -5.31 -1.75
C THR A 59 -8.33 -4.22 -2.81
#